data_AF-A0A847IZ90-F1
#
_entry.id   AF-A0A847IZ90-F1
#
_cell.length_a   1.000
_cell.length_b   1.000
_cell.length_c   1.000
_cell.angle_alpha   90.00
_cell.angle_beta   90.00
_cell.angle_gamma   90.00
#
_symmetry.space_group_name_H-M   'P 1'
#
loop_
_entity.id
_entity.type
_entity.pdbx_description
1 polymer ?
#
loop_
_entity_poly.entity_id
_entity_poly.type
_entity_poly.pdbx_seq_one_letter_code
_entity_poly.pdbx_strand_id
1 'polypeptide(L)'
;AAGGTVSVSGAAPGLLPMIPALGVVPSDGLYPAAVTLVLLLPLAAGALVAWHAGRQWSRLARWQDKASTVTCAVVLVDLVVLGAALLASGPAGSARLVHVGPQPWVLAGAMLVELVIGAGLTLAVDVAGRRWVG
;
A
#
# COMPACT_ATOMS: atom_id res chain seq x y z
N ALA A 1 22.44 21.22 -11.62
CA ALA A 1 22.51 19.98 -10.84
C ALA A 1 21.84 18.87 -11.64
N ALA A 2 22.54 17.80 -11.97
CA ALA A 2 22.06 16.72 -12.85
C ALA A 2 21.34 15.60 -12.05
N GLY A 3 20.43 15.96 -11.15
CA GLY A 3 19.61 15.02 -10.40
C GLY A 3 18.28 14.81 -11.09
N GLY A 4 17.81 13.57 -11.16
CA GLY A 4 16.43 13.27 -11.57
C GLY A 4 15.47 13.34 -10.40
N THR A 5 14.22 13.70 -10.66
CA THR A 5 13.13 13.66 -9.68
C THR A 5 12.04 12.70 -10.16
N VAL A 6 11.47 11.95 -9.24
CA VAL A 6 10.27 11.14 -9.47
C VAL A 6 9.30 11.48 -8.35
N SER A 7 8.06 11.79 -8.72
CA SER A 7 6.97 12.10 -7.81
C SER A 7 5.75 11.25 -8.15
N VAL A 8 4.68 11.46 -7.39
CA VAL A 8 3.38 10.83 -7.63
C VAL A 8 2.76 11.30 -8.96
N SER A 9 3.03 12.53 -9.37
CA SER A 9 2.39 13.17 -10.54
C SER A 9 3.25 13.11 -11.79
N GLY A 10 4.53 12.76 -11.71
CA GLY A 10 5.40 12.71 -12.86
C GLY A 10 6.85 12.39 -12.53
N ALA A 11 7.70 12.41 -13.56
CA ALA A 11 9.14 12.28 -13.42
C ALA A 11 9.85 13.31 -14.29
N ALA A 12 11.02 13.73 -13.83
CA ALA A 12 12.02 14.43 -14.62
C ALA A 12 13.35 13.68 -14.44
N PRO A 13 13.63 12.62 -15.23
CA PRO A 13 14.88 11.89 -15.16
C PRO A 13 16.07 12.82 -15.42
N GLY A 14 17.06 12.77 -14.55
CA GLY A 14 18.29 13.56 -14.69
C GLY A 14 19.27 12.91 -15.67
N LEU A 15 20.44 13.51 -15.83
CA LEU A 15 21.51 12.97 -16.72
C LEU A 15 22.20 11.71 -16.17
N LEU A 16 21.72 11.15 -15.04
CA LEU A 16 22.29 9.94 -14.45
C LEU A 16 21.86 8.71 -15.26
N PRO A 17 22.77 7.78 -15.57
CA PRO A 17 22.42 6.54 -16.23
C PRO A 17 21.48 5.74 -15.32
N MET A 18 20.23 5.65 -15.72
CA MET A 18 19.25 4.86 -15.01
C MET A 18 19.38 3.42 -15.47
N ILE A 19 19.71 2.50 -14.56
CA ILE A 19 19.70 1.07 -14.84
C ILE A 19 18.23 0.62 -14.82
N PRO A 20 17.62 0.29 -15.97
CA PRO A 20 16.21 -0.05 -16.01
C PRO A 20 16.06 -1.46 -15.44
N ALA A 21 15.58 -1.59 -14.21
CA ALA A 21 15.36 -2.89 -13.58
C ALA A 21 14.35 -3.77 -14.35
N LEU A 22 13.48 -3.15 -15.17
CA LEU A 22 12.44 -3.81 -15.97
C LEU A 22 12.38 -3.32 -17.44
N GLY A 23 13.42 -2.67 -17.95
CA GLY A 23 13.41 -2.07 -19.30
C GLY A 23 12.52 -0.83 -19.45
N VAL A 24 11.81 -0.40 -18.40
CA VAL A 24 10.93 0.77 -18.42
C VAL A 24 11.66 1.97 -17.85
N VAL A 25 11.80 3.02 -18.67
CA VAL A 25 12.31 4.33 -18.27
C VAL A 25 11.10 5.24 -18.04
N PRO A 26 10.93 5.87 -16.85
CA PRO A 26 9.89 6.87 -16.66
C PRO A 26 10.03 7.96 -17.71
N SER A 27 8.97 8.19 -18.47
CA SER A 27 8.92 9.27 -19.45
C SER A 27 8.96 10.61 -18.73
N ASP A 28 9.72 11.56 -19.26
CA ASP A 28 9.68 12.95 -18.81
C ASP A 28 8.26 13.52 -18.88
N GLY A 29 7.81 14.15 -17.80
CA GLY A 29 6.53 14.84 -17.72
C GLY A 29 5.54 14.24 -16.72
N LEU A 30 4.29 14.70 -16.84
CA LEU A 30 3.19 14.29 -15.97
C LEU A 30 2.69 12.89 -16.35
N TYR A 31 2.44 12.05 -15.35
CA TYR A 31 1.76 10.78 -15.56
C TYR A 31 0.28 11.01 -15.90
N PRO A 32 -0.34 10.13 -16.72
CA PRO A 32 -1.79 10.13 -16.91
C PRO A 32 -2.52 10.05 -15.56
N ALA A 33 -3.64 10.75 -15.41
CA ALA A 33 -4.43 10.74 -14.17
C ALA A 33 -4.83 9.33 -13.69
N ALA A 34 -4.99 8.39 -14.63
CA ALA A 34 -5.24 6.98 -14.33
C ALA A 34 -4.13 6.32 -13.49
N VAL A 35 -2.88 6.77 -13.62
CA VAL A 35 -1.75 6.26 -12.81
C VAL A 35 -1.92 6.64 -11.35
N THR A 36 -2.49 7.81 -11.05
CA THR A 36 -2.79 8.23 -9.67
C THR A 36 -3.83 7.31 -9.00
N LEU A 37 -4.70 6.64 -9.77
CA LEU A 37 -5.65 5.66 -9.22
C LEU A 37 -4.96 4.44 -8.61
N VAL A 38 -3.71 4.15 -8.95
CA VAL A 38 -2.90 3.09 -8.34
C VAL A 38 -2.75 3.30 -6.83
N LEU A 39 -2.81 4.56 -6.37
CA LEU A 39 -2.80 4.88 -4.93
C LEU A 39 -4.03 4.35 -4.19
N LEU A 40 -5.10 3.96 -4.90
CA LEU A 40 -6.27 3.36 -4.28
C LEU A 40 -6.11 1.84 -4.05
N LEU A 41 -5.06 1.21 -4.59
CA LEU A 41 -4.85 -0.23 -4.44
C LEU A 41 -4.73 -0.69 -2.98
N PRO A 42 -3.97 0.00 -2.10
CA PRO A 42 -3.84 -0.45 -0.71
C PRO A 42 -5.15 -0.28 0.06
N LEU A 43 -5.90 0.80 -0.21
CA LEU A 43 -7.27 0.96 0.30
C LEU A 43 -8.18 -0.19 -0.15
N ALA A 44 -8.14 -0.54 -1.44
CA ALA A 44 -8.91 -1.65 -1.98
C ALA A 44 -8.48 -3.00 -1.38
N ALA A 45 -7.18 -3.20 -1.12
CA ALA A 45 -6.67 -4.40 -0.47
C ALA A 45 -7.18 -4.52 0.97
N GLY A 46 -7.17 -3.44 1.75
CA GLY A 46 -7.75 -3.41 3.10
C GLY A 46 -9.25 -3.76 3.09
N ALA A 47 -9.99 -3.19 2.14
CA ALA A 47 -11.41 -3.50 1.96
C ALA A 47 -11.63 -4.99 1.61
N LEU A 48 -10.83 -5.53 0.69
CA LEU A 48 -10.89 -6.93 0.29
C LEU A 48 -10.59 -7.88 1.45
N VAL A 49 -9.58 -7.58 2.26
CA VAL A 49 -9.23 -8.34 3.48
C VAL A 49 -10.42 -8.37 4.45
N ALA A 50 -11.01 -7.22 4.73
CA ALA A 50 -12.18 -7.13 5.62
C ALA A 50 -13.38 -7.89 5.07
N TRP A 51 -13.63 -7.80 3.77
CA TRP A 51 -14.70 -8.53 3.10
C TRP A 51 -14.50 -10.05 3.16
N HIS A 52 -13.29 -10.54 2.88
CA HIS A 52 -12.95 -11.96 2.99
C HIS A 52 -13.10 -12.47 4.42
N ALA A 53 -12.52 -11.76 5.40
CA ALA A 53 -12.67 -12.13 6.81
C ALA A 53 -14.15 -12.14 7.23
N GLY A 54 -14.92 -11.14 6.80
CA GLY A 54 -16.36 -11.03 7.11
C GLY A 54 -17.18 -12.22 6.63
N ARG A 55 -16.81 -12.83 5.49
CA ARG A 55 -17.45 -14.03 4.92
C ARG A 55 -17.17 -15.31 5.68
N GLN A 56 -16.05 -15.39 6.42
CA GLN A 56 -15.71 -16.57 7.22
C GLN A 56 -16.54 -16.67 8.50
N TRP A 57 -17.11 -15.55 8.95
CA TRP A 57 -17.87 -15.47 10.19
C TRP A 57 -19.37 -15.45 9.94
N SER A 58 -20.14 -16.12 10.80
CA SER A 58 -21.61 -16.05 10.76
C SER A 58 -22.11 -14.61 10.88
N ARG A 59 -23.31 -14.35 10.36
CA ARG A 59 -23.94 -13.02 10.46
C ARG A 59 -24.30 -12.65 11.91
N LEU A 60 -24.38 -13.60 12.83
CA LEU A 60 -24.63 -13.37 14.26
C LEU A 60 -23.33 -13.30 15.09
N ALA A 61 -22.16 -13.57 14.49
CA ALA A 61 -20.89 -13.46 15.20
C ALA A 61 -20.70 -12.04 15.76
N ARG A 62 -20.12 -11.96 16.96
CA ARG A 62 -19.85 -10.69 17.64
C ARG A 62 -18.96 -9.83 16.74
N TRP A 63 -19.29 -8.55 16.67
CA TRP A 63 -18.54 -7.61 15.83
C TRP A 63 -17.08 -7.48 16.27
N GLN A 64 -16.81 -7.67 17.57
CA GLN A 64 -15.46 -7.64 18.15
C GLN A 64 -14.57 -8.74 17.58
N ASP A 65 -15.09 -9.96 17.43
CA ASP A 65 -14.33 -11.10 16.88
C ASP A 65 -13.99 -10.88 15.40
N LYS A 66 -14.95 -10.33 14.64
CA LYS A 66 -14.73 -9.92 13.24
C LYS A 66 -13.66 -8.84 13.15
N ALA A 67 -13.77 -7.78 13.97
CA ALA A 67 -12.80 -6.69 13.99
C ALA A 67 -11.41 -7.18 14.37
N SER A 68 -11.28 -8.03 15.39
CA SER A 68 -10.00 -8.64 15.79
C SER A 68 -9.37 -9.45 14.66
N THR A 69 -10.17 -10.27 13.97
CA THR A 69 -9.71 -11.05 12.81
C THR A 69 -9.19 -10.15 11.69
N VAL A 70 -9.94 -9.09 11.35
CA VAL A 70 -9.56 -8.14 10.32
C VAL A 70 -8.28 -7.38 10.70
N THR A 71 -8.18 -6.91 11.94
CA THR A 71 -6.97 -6.25 12.44
C THR A 71 -5.76 -7.17 12.33
N CYS A 72 -5.88 -8.43 12.75
CA CYS A 72 -4.80 -9.41 12.63
C CYS A 72 -4.39 -9.61 11.16
N ALA A 73 -5.35 -9.78 10.25
CA ALA A 73 -5.06 -9.95 8.82
C ALA A 73 -4.40 -8.71 8.21
N VAL A 74 -4.86 -7.50 8.54
CA VAL A 74 -4.25 -6.24 8.09
C VAL A 74 -2.81 -6.13 8.57
N VAL A 75 -2.55 -6.40 9.85
CA VAL A 75 -1.17 -6.38 10.40
C VAL A 75 -0.30 -7.41 9.70
N LEU A 76 -0.79 -8.63 9.46
CA LEU A 76 -0.01 -9.64 8.74
C LEU A 76 0.34 -9.22 7.31
N VAL A 77 -0.61 -8.61 6.58
CA VAL A 77 -0.36 -8.06 5.24
C VAL A 77 0.69 -6.95 5.30
N ASP A 78 0.56 -6.02 6.24
CA ASP A 78 1.52 -4.93 6.41
C ASP A 78 2.94 -5.43 6.77
N LEU A 79 3.04 -6.44 7.63
CA LEU A 79 4.32 -7.09 7.95
C LEU A 79 4.97 -7.75 6.73
N VAL A 80 4.18 -8.34 5.83
CA VAL A 80 4.69 -8.87 4.56
C VAL A 80 5.23 -7.73 3.68
N VAL A 81 4.53 -6.60 3.61
CA VAL A 81 4.99 -5.42 2.86
C VAL A 81 6.26 -4.82 3.47
N LEU A 82 6.33 -4.71 4.81
CA LEU A 82 7.52 -4.29 5.53
C LEU A 82 8.70 -5.23 5.24
N GLY A 83 8.48 -6.54 5.32
CA GLY A 83 9.49 -7.54 5.00
C GLY A 83 9.99 -7.41 3.55
N ALA A 84 9.08 -7.24 2.59
CA ALA A 84 9.43 -7.00 1.20
C ALA A 84 10.22 -5.69 1.02
N ALA A 85 9.83 -4.62 1.71
CA ALA A 85 10.52 -3.34 1.66
C ALA A 85 11.93 -3.41 2.26
N LEU A 86 12.10 -4.15 3.36
CA LEU A 86 13.41 -4.41 3.96
C LEU A 86 14.31 -5.22 3.02
N LEU A 87 13.76 -6.21 2.32
CA LEU A 87 14.50 -7.01 1.34
C LEU A 87 14.80 -6.24 0.04
N ALA A 88 13.92 -5.31 -0.35
CA ALA A 88 14.06 -4.50 -1.55
C ALA A 88 14.93 -3.25 -1.36
N SER A 89 15.37 -2.97 -0.13
CA SER A 89 16.11 -1.75 0.21
C SER A 89 17.49 -2.05 0.75
N GLY A 90 18.49 -1.30 0.32
CA GLY A 90 19.87 -1.47 0.78
C GLY A 90 20.89 -0.69 -0.05
N PRO A 91 22.17 -0.75 0.33
CA PRO A 91 23.25 -0.15 -0.45
C PRO A 91 23.46 -0.91 -1.76
N ALA A 92 23.54 -0.17 -2.88
CA ALA A 92 23.88 -0.71 -4.20
C ALA A 92 25.25 -0.23 -4.71
N GLY A 93 25.95 0.60 -3.95
CA GLY A 93 27.26 1.14 -4.33
C GLY A 93 27.72 2.26 -3.40
N SER A 94 28.58 3.15 -3.91
CA SER A 94 29.15 4.28 -3.16
C SER A 94 28.42 5.60 -3.46
N ALA A 95 28.70 6.63 -2.64
CA ALA A 95 28.14 7.98 -2.76
C ALA A 95 26.61 7.99 -2.84
N ARG A 96 26.04 8.26 -4.03
CA ARG A 96 24.58 8.36 -4.23
C ARG A 96 23.86 7.01 -4.22
N LEU A 97 24.58 5.90 -4.22
CA LEU A 97 24.03 4.54 -4.17
C LEU A 97 24.16 3.88 -2.79
N VAL A 98 24.46 4.67 -1.75
CA VAL A 98 24.54 4.17 -0.35
C VAL A 98 23.20 3.67 0.18
N HIS A 99 22.09 4.11 -0.41
CA HIS A 99 20.75 3.62 -0.12
C HIS A 99 19.91 3.63 -1.39
N VAL A 100 19.40 2.47 -1.78
CA VAL A 100 18.47 2.27 -2.88
C VAL A 100 17.25 1.54 -2.33
N GLY A 101 16.06 1.97 -2.74
CA GLY A 101 14.80 1.41 -2.28
C GLY A 101 13.99 2.39 -1.41
N PRO A 102 12.76 2.00 -1.02
CA PRO A 102 11.93 2.79 -0.13
C PRO A 102 12.49 2.84 1.30
N GLN A 103 12.13 3.88 2.05
CA GLN A 103 12.33 3.87 3.51
C GLN A 103 11.34 2.88 4.14
N PRO A 104 11.78 1.71 4.65
CA PRO A 104 10.86 0.60 4.91
C PRO A 104 9.78 0.91 5.96
N TRP A 105 10.17 1.58 7.04
CA TRP A 105 9.25 1.97 8.11
C TRP A 105 8.23 3.03 7.70
N VAL A 106 8.63 3.95 6.81
CA VAL A 106 7.72 4.98 6.28
C VAL A 106 6.70 4.33 5.35
N LEU A 107 7.14 3.42 4.48
CA LEU A 107 6.26 2.67 3.59
C LEU A 107 5.26 1.80 4.36
N ALA A 108 5.73 1.02 5.35
CA ALA A 108 4.87 0.19 6.19
C ALA A 108 3.86 1.05 6.97
N GLY A 109 4.30 2.15 7.59
CA GLY A 109 3.39 3.07 8.27
C GLY A 109 2.28 3.61 7.35
N ALA A 110 2.63 4.01 6.13
CA ALA A 110 1.65 4.48 5.15
C ALA A 110 0.69 3.36 4.71
N MET A 111 1.21 2.17 4.41
CA MET A 111 0.40 1.00 4.04
C MET A 111 -0.57 0.59 5.15
N LEU A 112 -0.11 0.54 6.39
CA LEU A 112 -0.96 0.22 7.53
C LEU A 112 -2.15 1.19 7.63
N VAL A 113 -1.92 2.49 7.45
CA VAL A 113 -2.98 3.50 7.46
C VAL A 113 -3.99 3.26 6.35
N GLU A 114 -3.53 3.08 5.11
CA GLU A 114 -4.43 2.86 3.96
C GLU A 114 -5.21 1.54 4.09
N LEU A 115 -4.56 0.46 4.51
CA LEU A 115 -5.22 -0.82 4.76
C LEU A 115 -6.29 -0.71 5.85
N VAL A 116 -5.99 -0.03 6.96
CA VAL A 116 -6.95 0.20 8.05
C VAL A 116 -8.13 1.04 7.58
N ILE A 117 -7.93 2.06 6.75
CA ILE A 117 -9.02 2.86 6.19
C ILE A 117 -9.94 1.98 5.33
N GLY A 118 -9.37 1.23 4.39
CA GLY A 118 -10.16 0.35 3.51
C GLY A 118 -10.93 -0.73 4.28
N ALA A 119 -10.26 -1.36 5.25
CA ALA A 119 -10.86 -2.37 6.10
C ALA A 119 -11.96 -1.79 7.00
N GLY A 120 -11.69 -0.64 7.61
CA GLY A 120 -12.62 0.08 8.48
C GLY A 120 -13.89 0.52 7.76
N LEU A 121 -13.76 1.04 6.53
CA LEU A 121 -14.91 1.39 5.69
C LEU A 121 -15.80 0.16 5.42
N THR A 122 -15.18 -0.97 5.10
CA THR A 122 -15.91 -2.22 4.81
C THR A 122 -16.62 -2.77 6.05
N LEU A 123 -15.95 -2.74 7.21
CA LEU A 123 -16.56 -3.13 8.49
C LEU A 123 -17.70 -2.18 8.88
N ALA A 124 -17.55 -0.88 8.67
CA ALA A 124 -18.59 0.10 8.95
C ALA A 124 -19.85 -0.14 8.10
N VAL A 125 -19.67 -0.50 6.83
CA VAL A 125 -20.77 -0.88 5.93
C VAL A 125 -21.48 -2.15 6.42
N ASP A 126 -20.74 -3.19 6.84
CA ASP A 126 -21.35 -4.42 7.40
C ASP A 126 -22.16 -4.13 8.68
N VAL A 127 -21.59 -3.32 9.59
CA VAL A 127 -22.27 -2.95 10.84
C VAL A 127 -23.50 -2.09 10.56
N ALA A 128 -23.42 -1.13 9.65
CA ALA A 128 -24.55 -0.31 9.25
C ALA A 128 -25.67 -1.20 8.67
N GLY A 129 -25.35 -2.07 7.71
CA GLY A 129 -26.33 -2.96 7.07
C GLY A 129 -27.09 -3.86 8.06
N ARG A 130 -26.46 -4.25 9.19
CA ARG A 130 -27.15 -5.01 10.25
C ARG A 130 -28.18 -4.19 11.02
N ARG A 131 -27.93 -2.89 11.22
CA ARG A 131 -28.84 -1.99 11.96
C ARG A 131 -30.12 -1.69 11.19
N TRP A 132 -30.09 -1.73 9.86
CA TRP A 132 -31.25 -1.43 9.01
C TRP A 132 -32.19 -2.62 8.78
N VAL A 133 -31.73 -3.85 9.04
CA VAL A 133 -32.51 -5.09 8.84
C VAL A 133 -33.03 -5.68 10.16
N GLY A 134 -32.63 -5.10 11.30
CA GLY A 134 -33.04 -5.53 12.64
C GLY A 134 -34.24 -4.76 13.17
#